data_AF-A0A948DPN3-F1
#
_entry.id   AF-A0A948DPN3-F1
#
_cell.length_a   1.000
_cell.length_b   1.000
_cell.length_c   1.000
_cell.angle_alpha   90.00
_cell.angle_beta   90.00
_cell.angle_gamma   90.00
#
_symmetry.space_group_name_H-M   'P 1'
#
loop_
_entity.id
_entity.type
_entity.pdbx_description
1 polymer ?
#
loop_
_entity_poly.entity_id
_entity_poly.type
_entity_poly.pdbx_seq_one_letter_code
_entity_poly.pdbx_strand_id
1 'polypeptide(L)' 'GVIDKDHQVFGYPGLYVVDGAAVSANVGVNPSLTIAALAERCMSLIPARRSPHQGR' A
#
# COMPACT_ATOMS: atom_id res chain seq x y z
N GLY A 1 8.27 -12.35 -4.16
CA GLY A 1 7.78 -10.96 -4.27
C GLY A 1 8.71 -10.04 -3.48
N VAL A 2 8.69 -8.74 -3.77
CA VAL A 2 9.48 -7.71 -3.04
C VAL A 2 8.69 -7.13 -1.85
N ILE A 3 7.36 -7.28 -1.89
CA ILE A 3 6.41 -6.89 -0.85
C ILE A 3 5.63 -8.09 -0.29
N ASP A 4 5.09 -7.94 0.91
CA ASP A 4 4.15 -8.87 1.53
C ASP A 4 2.68 -8.62 1.10
N LYS A 5 1.74 -9.36 1.73
CA LYS A 5 0.29 -9.27 1.46
C LYS A 5 -0.37 -7.95 1.87
N ASP A 6 0.32 -7.16 2.68
CA ASP A 6 -0.13 -5.85 3.17
C ASP A 6 0.69 -4.73 2.51
N HIS A 7 1.36 -5.05 1.39
CA HIS A 7 2.14 -4.14 0.55
C HIS A 7 3.40 -3.58 1.21
N GLN A 8 3.83 -4.13 2.35
CA GLN A 8 5.06 -3.70 3.02
C GLN A 8 6.29 -4.34 2.38
N VAL A 9 7.33 -3.54 2.15
CA VAL A 9 8.59 -4.01 1.57
C VAL A 9 9.37 -4.83 2.59
N PHE A 10 9.81 -6.04 2.19
CA PHE A 10 10.61 -6.89 3.04
C PHE A 10 11.92 -6.18 3.46
N GLY A 11 12.20 -6.14 4.76
CA GLY A 11 13.41 -5.52 5.32
C GLY A 11 13.33 -4.00 5.50
N TYR A 12 12.23 -3.35 5.13
CA TYR A 12 12.04 -1.90 5.27
C TYR A 12 10.72 -1.57 6.00
N PRO A 13 10.72 -1.56 7.35
CA PRO A 13 9.54 -1.22 8.13
C PRO A 13 9.02 0.17 7.79
N GLY A 14 7.72 0.27 7.50
CA GLY A 14 7.06 1.53 7.16
C GLY A 14 7.19 1.97 5.69
N LEU A 15 7.86 1.19 4.83
CA LEU A 15 7.89 1.41 3.39
C LEU A 15 6.88 0.49 2.69
N TYR A 16 6.00 1.06 1.86
CA TYR A 16 4.91 0.35 1.20
C TYR A 16 4.90 0.62 -0.31
N VAL A 17 4.50 -0.37 -1.13
CA VAL A 17 4.34 -0.25 -2.59
C VAL A 17 2.94 -0.69 -3.02
N VAL A 18 2.17 0.26 -3.55
CA VAL A 18 0.77 0.10 -3.97
C VAL A 18 0.57 0.65 -5.38
N ASP A 19 1.26 0.05 -6.35
CA ASP A 19 1.21 0.40 -7.77
C ASP A 19 1.04 -0.82 -8.67
N GLY A 20 1.21 -0.65 -9.98
CA GLY A 20 1.13 -1.75 -10.96
C GLY A 20 2.15 -2.88 -10.73
N ALA A 21 3.27 -2.64 -10.04
CA ALA A 21 4.24 -3.68 -9.70
C ALA A 21 3.75 -4.60 -8.57
N ALA A 22 2.78 -4.13 -7.76
CA ALA A 22 2.10 -4.96 -6.77
C ALA A 22 1.01 -5.87 -7.39
N VAL A 23 0.58 -5.58 -8.62
CA VAL A 23 -0.43 -6.37 -9.35
C VAL A 23 0.28 -7.47 -10.15
N SER A 24 0.22 -8.71 -9.68
CA SER A 24 1.00 -9.85 -10.19
C SER A 24 0.55 -10.42 -11.53
N ALA A 25 -0.45 -9.83 -12.19
CA ALA A 25 -0.94 -10.28 -13.50
C ALA A 25 -1.43 -9.11 -14.36
N ASN A 26 -1.17 -9.18 -15.67
CA ASN A 26 -1.71 -8.23 -16.64
C ASN A 26 -3.22 -8.51 -16.81
N VAL A 27 -4.06 -7.60 -16.32
CA VAL A 27 -5.52 -7.81 -16.19
C VAL A 27 -6.24 -7.69 -17.55
N GLY A 28 -5.54 -7.38 -18.65
CA GLY A 28 -6.12 -7.23 -20.00
C GLY A 28 -7.01 -5.99 -20.17
N VAL A 29 -7.29 -5.28 -19.08
CA VAL A 29 -8.03 -4.03 -18.97
C VAL A 29 -7.24 -3.06 -18.08
N ASN A 30 -7.61 -1.76 -18.10
CA ASN A 30 -6.91 -0.73 -17.35
C ASN A 30 -6.86 -1.07 -15.82
N PRO A 31 -5.66 -1.26 -15.24
CA PRO A 31 -5.51 -1.69 -13.84
C PRO A 31 -5.76 -0.57 -12.82
N SER A 32 -6.04 0.67 -13.23
CA SER A 32 -6.18 1.82 -12.32
C SER A 32 -7.17 1.58 -11.17
N LEU A 33 -8.34 0.99 -11.43
CA LEU A 33 -9.34 0.74 -10.38
C LEU A 33 -8.88 -0.36 -9.41
N THR A 34 -8.15 -1.37 -9.91
CA THR A 34 -7.55 -2.41 -9.07
C THR A 34 -6.45 -1.83 -8.18
N ILE A 35 -5.59 -0.96 -8.73
CA ILE A 35 -4.55 -0.26 -7.97
C ILE A 35 -5.19 0.63 -6.89
N ALA A 36 -6.25 1.36 -7.22
CA ALA A 36 -6.98 2.19 -6.25
C ALA A 36 -7.56 1.36 -5.10
N ALA A 37 -8.25 0.26 -5.39
CA ALA A 37 -8.81 -0.62 -4.37
C ALA A 37 -7.73 -1.24 -3.45
N LEU A 38 -6.59 -1.63 -4.01
CA LEU A 38 -5.45 -2.14 -3.23
C LEU A 38 -4.82 -1.05 -2.36
N ALA A 39 -4.69 0.16 -2.89
CA ALA A 39 -4.20 1.32 -2.14
C ALA A 39 -5.11 1.65 -0.96
N GLU A 40 -6.42 1.69 -1.17
CA GLU A 40 -7.41 1.93 -0.11
C GLU A 40 -7.33 0.86 0.98
N ARG A 41 -7.29 -0.43 0.59
CA ARG A 41 -7.12 -1.53 1.54
C ARG A 41 -5.82 -1.40 2.33
N CYS A 42 -4.69 -1.15 1.67
CA CYS A 42 -3.39 -1.00 2.33
C CYS A 42 -3.41 0.15 3.35
N MET A 43 -3.95 1.31 2.97
CA MET A 43 -3.98 2.49 3.83
C MET A 43 -4.90 2.29 5.04
N SER A 44 -5.98 1.50 4.91
CA SER A 44 -6.85 1.15 6.04
C SER A 44 -6.14 0.36 7.16
N LEU A 45 -5.03 -0.31 6.83
CA LEU A 45 -4.24 -1.10 7.78
C LEU A 45 -3.12 -0.27 8.45
N ILE A 46 -2.84 0.93 7.93
CA ILE A 46 -1.79 1.81 8.45
C ILE A 46 -2.39 2.71 9.54
N PRO A 47 -1.85 2.70 10.77
CA PRO A 47 -2.31 3.59 11.82
C PRO A 47 -2.20 5.06 11.40
N ALA A 48 -3.21 5.87 11.76
CA ALA A 48 -3.17 7.30 11.51
C ALA A 48 -1.89 7.91 12.11
N ARG A 49 -1.21 8.73 11.32
CA ARG A 49 -0.05 9.49 11.79
C ARG A 49 -0.50 10.30 13.01
N ARG A 50 0.18 10.11 14.15
CA ARG A 50 -0.04 10.98 15.32
C ARG A 50 0.28 12.41 14.92
N SER A 51 -0.68 13.32 15.11
CA SER A 51 -0.48 14.73 14.85
C SER A 51 0.69 15.24 15.70
N PRO A 52 1.66 15.97 15.12
CA PRO A 52 2.79 16.53 15.87
C PRO A 52 2.39 17.47 17.03
N HIS A 53 1.10 17.84 17.09
CA HIS A 53 0.55 18.90 17.93
C HIS A 53 -0.17 18.32 19.16
N GLN A 54 -0.23 16.99 19.30
CA GLN A 54 -1.00 16.30 20.35
C GLN A 54 -0.20 16.14 21.66
N GLY A 55 0.60 17.16 22.01
CA GLY A 55 1.56 17.11 23.13
C GLY A 55 1.95 18.47 23.71
N ARG A 56 1.05 19.46 23.66
CA ARG A 56 1.15 20.71 24.43
C ARG A 56 -0.19 21.06 25.04
#